data_AF-A0A917B3Y4-F1
#
_entry.id   AF-A0A917B3Y4-F1
#
_cell.length_a   1.000
_cell.length_b   1.000
_cell.length_c   1.000
_cell.angle_alpha   90.00
_cell.angle_beta   90.00
_cell.angle_gamma   90.00
#
_symmetry.space_group_name_H-M   'P 1'
#
loop_
_entity.id
_entity.type
_entity.pdbx_description
1 polymer ?
#
loop_
_entity_poly.entity_id
_entity_poly.type
_entity_poly.pdbx_seq_one_letter_code
_entity_poly.pdbx_strand_id
1 'polypeptide(L)'
;MKQLIIDLHYIKSTVETGNYKNKIPILLLLVSEGYELIKEKEFVYKYRYINENNKHHFDAIANKAKQGKAKLLTDLKDLEIELSQKNIKVNRVMAIIKRILATGLYRNEVQRMINIWTPKICVDREYKQTITVK
;
A
#
# COMPACT_ATOMS: atom_id res chain seq x y z
N MET A 1 5.43 -5.93 -5.74
CA MET A 1 4.04 -5.99 -5.23
C MET A 1 3.69 -7.39 -4.77
N LYS A 2 3.66 -8.40 -5.65
CA LYS A 2 3.49 -9.80 -5.22
C LYS A 2 4.59 -10.22 -4.23
N GLN A 3 5.85 -9.91 -4.53
CA GLN A 3 6.99 -10.20 -3.65
C GLN A 3 6.81 -9.58 -2.25
N LEU A 4 6.60 -8.26 -2.16
CA LEU A 4 6.32 -7.58 -0.89
C LEU A 4 5.20 -8.24 -0.06
N ILE A 5 4.13 -8.74 -0.69
CA ILE A 5 3.06 -9.45 0.04
C ILE A 5 3.57 -10.77 0.62
N ILE A 6 4.34 -11.54 -0.15
CA ILE A 6 4.99 -12.78 0.29
C ILE A 6 5.93 -12.47 1.47
N ASP A 7 6.73 -11.42 1.35
CA ASP A 7 7.69 -11.01 2.38
C ASP A 7 6.98 -10.60 3.67
N LEU A 8 5.91 -9.81 3.57
CA LEU A 8 5.08 -9.43 4.73
C LEU A 8 4.43 -10.65 5.41
N HIS A 9 3.99 -11.65 4.64
CA HIS A 9 3.50 -12.91 5.20
C HIS A 9 4.61 -13.72 5.88
N TYR A 10 5.81 -13.77 5.29
CA TYR A 10 6.96 -14.42 5.89
C TYR A 10 7.35 -13.76 7.22
N ILE A 11 7.43 -12.42 7.26
CA ILE A 11 7.73 -11.66 8.48
C ILE A 11 6.65 -11.94 9.53
N LYS A 12 5.37 -11.85 9.16
CA LYS A 12 4.25 -12.15 10.05
C LYS A 12 4.39 -13.53 10.70
N SER A 13 4.58 -14.58 9.89
CA SER A 13 4.69 -15.96 10.38
C SER A 13 5.92 -16.18 11.27
N THR A 14 7.05 -15.56 10.93
CA THR A 14 8.30 -15.67 11.69
C THR A 14 8.18 -14.99 13.05
N VAL A 15 7.51 -13.83 13.11
CA VAL A 15 7.28 -13.09 14.34
C VAL A 15 6.24 -13.80 15.22
N GLU A 16 5.16 -14.30 14.62
CA GLU A 16 4.08 -15.03 15.30
C GLU A 16 4.55 -16.34 15.95
N THR A 17 5.50 -17.04 15.32
CA THR A 17 6.07 -18.30 15.84
C THR A 17 7.18 -18.08 16.88
N GLY A 18 7.56 -16.83 17.18
CA GLY A 18 8.64 -16.51 18.13
C GLY A 18 10.07 -16.78 17.63
N ASN A 19 10.22 -17.29 16.40
CA ASN A 19 11.51 -17.68 15.79
C ASN A 19 12.26 -16.52 15.14
N TYR A 20 11.97 -15.27 15.52
CA TYR A 20 12.49 -14.08 14.86
C TYR A 20 13.90 -13.69 15.28
N LYS A 21 14.36 -14.07 16.49
CA LYS A 21 15.65 -13.59 17.06
C LYS A 21 16.85 -13.83 16.15
N ASN A 22 16.96 -15.02 15.56
CA ASN A 22 18.06 -15.38 14.66
C ASN A 22 17.82 -14.93 13.21
N LYS A 23 16.64 -14.37 12.94
CA LYS A 23 16.17 -13.96 11.62
C LYS A 23 16.03 -12.43 11.49
N ILE A 24 16.30 -11.66 12.54
CA ILE A 24 16.20 -10.19 12.49
C ILE A 24 16.92 -9.59 11.27
N PRO A 25 18.17 -9.99 10.93
CA PRO A 25 18.84 -9.44 9.76
C PRO A 25 18.08 -9.67 8.46
N ILE A 26 17.53 -10.88 8.25
CA ILE A 26 16.77 -11.18 7.04
C ILE A 26 15.41 -10.48 7.04
N LEU A 27 14.75 -10.34 8.20
CA LEU A 27 13.49 -9.60 8.29
C LEU A 27 13.67 -8.12 7.96
N LEU A 28 14.75 -7.49 8.46
CA LEU A 28 15.08 -6.10 8.15
C LEU A 28 15.41 -5.91 6.67
N LEU A 29 16.18 -6.84 6.08
CA LEU A 29 16.49 -6.81 4.65
C LEU A 29 15.21 -6.81 3.80
N LEU A 30 14.29 -7.73 4.08
CA LEU A 30 13.02 -7.83 3.34
C LEU A 30 12.17 -6.55 3.44
N VAL A 31 12.15 -5.90 4.61
CA VAL A 31 11.42 -4.63 4.78
C VAL A 31 12.10 -3.50 4.03
N SER A 32 13.43 -3.42 4.08
CA SER A 32 14.21 -2.38 3.40
C SER A 32 14.10 -2.49 1.88
N GLU A 33 14.23 -3.70 1.32
CA GLU A 33 13.98 -3.97 -0.10
C GLU A 33 12.54 -3.64 -0.49
N GLY A 34 11.58 -3.99 0.36
CA GLY A 34 10.18 -3.63 0.20
C GLY A 34 9.97 -2.12 0.14
N TYR A 35 10.64 -1.36 1.01
CA TYR A 35 10.56 0.09 1.07
C TYR A 35 11.12 0.74 -0.21
N GLU A 36 12.35 0.37 -0.62
CA GLU A 36 12.96 0.92 -1.82
C GLU A 36 12.17 0.54 -3.08
N LEU A 37 11.67 -0.70 -3.17
CA LEU A 37 10.75 -1.11 -4.24
C LEU A 37 9.52 -0.22 -4.32
N ILE A 38 8.88 0.13 -3.20
CA ILE A 38 7.69 0.98 -3.21
C ILE A 38 8.04 2.42 -3.53
N LYS A 39 9.16 2.92 -3.01
CA LYS A 39 9.63 4.28 -3.25
C LYS A 39 9.82 4.55 -4.74
N GLU A 40 10.50 3.67 -5.45
CA GLU A 40 10.73 3.81 -6.89
C GLU A 40 9.51 3.47 -7.76
N LYS A 41 8.59 2.66 -7.24
CA LYS A 41 7.47 2.15 -8.05
C LYS A 41 6.35 3.17 -8.21
N GLU A 42 5.96 3.39 -9.46
CA GLU A 42 4.76 4.16 -9.78
C GLU A 42 3.47 3.39 -9.47
N PHE A 43 2.55 4.06 -8.77
CA PHE A 43 1.21 3.54 -8.53
C PHE A 43 0.27 4.12 -9.57
N VAL A 44 -0.20 3.25 -10.48
CA VAL A 44 -1.08 3.61 -11.58
C VAL A 44 -2.52 3.22 -11.25
N TYR A 45 -3.44 4.17 -11.43
CA TYR A 45 -4.88 3.98 -11.32
C TYR A 45 -5.58 4.49 -12.57
N LYS A 46 -6.58 3.74 -13.04
CA LYS A 46 -7.41 4.11 -14.18
C LYS A 46 -8.76 4.61 -13.68
N TYR A 47 -9.11 5.83 -14.05
CA TYR A 47 -10.38 6.48 -13.71
C TYR A 47 -11.18 6.74 -14.99
N ARG A 48 -12.48 6.48 -14.95
CA ARG A 48 -13.39 6.79 -16.06
C ARG A 48 -14.48 7.75 -15.60
N TYR A 49 -14.83 8.70 -16.45
CA TYR A 49 -15.87 9.69 -16.18
C TYR A 49 -16.63 10.07 -17.45
N ILE A 50 -17.87 10.56 -17.30
CA ILE A 50 -18.77 10.89 -18.42
C ILE A 50 -18.70 12.38 -18.82
N ASN A 51 -18.33 13.28 -17.89
CA ASN A 51 -18.31 14.72 -18.14
C ASN A 51 -16.98 15.33 -17.71
N GLU A 52 -16.37 16.19 -18.54
CA GLU A 52 -15.15 16.93 -18.19
C GLU A 52 -15.31 17.79 -16.92
N ASN A 53 -16.53 18.21 -16.58
CA ASN A 53 -16.83 18.92 -15.33
C ASN A 53 -16.72 18.02 -14.08
N ASN A 54 -16.66 16.69 -14.23
CA ASN A 54 -16.39 15.75 -13.13
C ASN A 54 -14.89 15.62 -12.80
N LYS A 55 -14.03 16.49 -13.36
CA LYS A 55 -12.61 16.61 -12.98
C LYS A 55 -12.40 16.88 -11.49
N HIS A 56 -13.36 17.47 -10.79
CA HIS A 56 -13.24 17.72 -9.34
C HIS A 56 -13.00 16.44 -8.51
N HIS A 57 -13.49 15.29 -8.97
CA HIS A 57 -13.23 14.00 -8.31
C HIS A 57 -11.83 13.46 -8.59
N PHE A 58 -11.21 13.86 -9.71
CA PHE A 58 -9.87 13.41 -10.08
C PHE A 58 -8.84 13.87 -9.05
N ASP A 59 -8.84 15.14 -8.66
CA ASP A 59 -7.89 15.69 -7.69
C ASP A 59 -8.02 15.01 -6.32
N ALA A 60 -9.25 14.74 -5.88
CA ALA A 60 -9.51 14.01 -4.65
C ALA A 60 -8.99 12.56 -4.71
N ILE A 61 -9.19 11.84 -5.83
CA ILE A 61 -8.62 10.49 -6.01
C ILE A 61 -7.09 10.57 -6.05
N ALA A 62 -6.52 11.52 -6.78
CA ALA A 62 -5.08 11.69 -6.91
C ALA A 62 -4.42 11.97 -5.55
N ASN A 63 -5.03 12.84 -4.73
CA ASN A 63 -4.58 13.10 -3.37
C ASN A 63 -4.70 11.86 -2.48
N LYS A 64 -5.80 11.11 -2.57
CA LYS A 64 -5.95 9.84 -1.83
C LYS A 64 -4.91 8.80 -2.25
N ALA A 65 -4.58 8.74 -3.55
CA ALA A 65 -3.55 7.85 -4.08
C ALA A 65 -2.15 8.21 -3.54
N LYS A 66 -1.80 9.50 -3.51
CA LYS A 66 -0.57 10.01 -2.89
C LYS A 66 -0.51 9.65 -1.40
N GLN A 67 -1.59 9.91 -0.67
CA GLN A 67 -1.69 9.55 0.75
C GLN A 67 -1.52 8.05 0.99
N GLY A 68 -2.13 7.21 0.15
CA GLY A 68 -2.00 5.76 0.24
C GLY A 68 -0.56 5.28 0.07
N LYS A 69 0.15 5.80 -0.94
CA LYS A 69 1.58 5.48 -1.15
C LYS A 69 2.44 6.00 0.01
N ALA A 70 2.24 7.23 0.44
CA ALA A 70 2.98 7.81 1.57
C ALA A 70 2.77 6.98 2.85
N LYS A 71 1.53 6.59 3.15
CA LYS A 71 1.18 5.78 4.32
C LYS A 71 1.81 4.38 4.26
N LEU A 72 1.88 3.77 3.08
CA LEU A 72 2.60 2.51 2.89
C LEU A 72 4.09 2.66 3.23
N LEU A 73 4.74 3.72 2.73
CA LEU A 73 6.15 3.99 3.02
C LEU A 73 6.40 4.26 4.50
N THR A 74 5.53 5.03 5.16
CA THR A 74 5.58 5.27 6.61
C THR A 74 5.45 3.96 7.39
N ASP A 75 4.45 3.13 7.06
CA ASP A 75 4.25 1.86 7.74
C ASP A 75 5.43 0.89 7.56
N LEU A 76 6.08 0.87 6.39
CA LEU A 76 7.27 0.06 6.16
C LEU A 76 8.47 0.55 6.98
N LYS A 77 8.66 1.87 7.11
CA LYS A 77 9.67 2.45 8.01
C LYS A 77 9.38 2.15 9.47
N ASP A 78 8.13 2.29 9.91
CA ASP A 78 7.74 1.94 11.26
C ASP A 78 8.01 0.46 11.55
N LEU A 79 7.74 -0.42 10.58
CA LEU A 79 8.02 -1.85 10.68
C LEU A 79 9.53 -2.13 10.84
N GLU A 80 10.38 -1.46 10.06
CA GLU A 80 11.84 -1.55 10.17
C GLU A 80 12.35 -1.09 11.55
N ILE A 81 11.80 0.03 12.06
CA ILE A 81 12.11 0.54 13.40
C ILE A 81 11.70 -0.47 14.49
N GLU A 82 10.51 -1.07 14.40
CA GLU A 82 10.07 -2.04 15.40
C GLU A 82 10.88 -3.34 15.38
N LEU A 83 11.34 -3.78 14.20
CA LEU A 83 12.17 -4.98 14.06
C LEU A 83 13.63 -4.76 14.49
N SER A 84 14.14 -3.53 14.42
CA SER A 84 15.52 -3.20 14.82
C SER A 84 15.69 -2.97 16.33
N GLN A 85 14.60 -2.85 17.08
CA GLN A 85 14.64 -2.72 18.54
C GLN A 85 15.22 -3.97 19.21
N LYS A 86 16.02 -3.76 20.26
CA LYS A 86 16.56 -4.83 21.11
C LYS A 86 15.47 -5.78 21.63
N ASN A 87 14.31 -5.22 21.97
CA ASN A 87 13.13 -5.95 22.39
C ASN A 87 11.98 -5.64 21.43
N ILE A 88 11.75 -6.54 20.47
CA ILE A 88 10.70 -6.37 19.46
C ILE A 88 9.31 -6.37 20.10
N LYS A 89 8.52 -5.34 19.81
CA LYS A 89 7.11 -5.26 20.19
C LYS A 89 6.26 -6.04 19.20
N VAL A 90 6.19 -7.36 19.39
CA VAL A 90 5.46 -8.31 18.52
C VAL A 90 4.06 -7.81 18.14
N ASN A 91 3.27 -7.34 19.12
CA ASN A 91 1.92 -6.85 18.87
C ASN A 91 1.87 -5.66 17.90
N ARG A 92 2.86 -4.77 17.97
CA ARG A 92 2.94 -3.58 17.11
C ARG A 92 3.37 -3.96 15.69
N VAL A 93 4.38 -4.82 15.56
CA VAL A 93 4.80 -5.41 14.27
C VAL A 93 3.61 -6.07 13.57
N MET A 94 2.88 -6.92 14.30
CA MET A 94 1.71 -7.63 13.78
C MET A 94 0.58 -6.67 13.38
N ALA A 95 0.35 -5.61 14.15
CA ALA A 95 -0.66 -4.60 13.83
C ALA A 95 -0.34 -3.86 12.53
N ILE A 96 0.93 -3.46 12.33
CA ILE A 96 1.38 -2.80 11.10
C ILE A 96 1.19 -3.72 9.90
N ILE A 97 1.69 -4.97 9.97
CA ILE A 97 1.59 -5.92 8.85
C ILE A 97 0.13 -6.22 8.51
N LYS A 98 -0.71 -6.49 9.51
CA LYS A 98 -2.14 -6.75 9.30
C LYS A 98 -2.82 -5.57 8.61
N ARG A 99 -2.50 -4.33 8.98
CA ARG A 99 -3.04 -3.11 8.38
C ARG A 99 -2.61 -2.97 6.91
N ILE A 100 -1.32 -3.16 6.61
CA ILE A 100 -0.81 -3.11 5.22
C ILE A 100 -1.50 -4.16 4.34
N LEU A 101 -1.61 -5.40 4.83
CA LEU A 101 -2.21 -6.52 4.08
C LEU A 101 -3.72 -6.33 3.88
N ALA A 102 -4.46 -5.95 4.92
CA ALA A 102 -5.92 -5.78 4.84
C ALA A 102 -6.33 -4.67 3.86
N THR A 103 -5.50 -3.63 3.72
CA THR A 103 -5.76 -2.52 2.79
C THR A 103 -5.29 -2.79 1.37
N GLY A 104 -4.71 -3.97 1.09
CA GLY A 104 -4.14 -4.29 -0.21
C GLY A 104 -3.02 -3.32 -0.58
N LEU A 105 -2.08 -3.10 0.35
CA LEU A 105 -1.01 -2.09 0.21
C LEU A 105 -1.57 -0.67 0.04
N TYR A 106 -2.65 -0.36 0.77
CA TYR A 106 -3.41 0.91 0.67
C TYR A 106 -4.07 1.21 -0.68
N ARG A 107 -4.06 0.27 -1.63
CA ARG A 107 -4.66 0.47 -2.97
C ARG A 107 -6.16 0.24 -2.98
N ASN A 108 -6.68 -0.61 -2.09
CA ASN A 108 -8.10 -0.95 -2.07
C ASN A 108 -8.99 0.26 -1.74
N GLU A 109 -8.52 1.16 -0.87
CA GLU A 109 -9.27 2.39 -0.54
C GLU A 109 -9.38 3.32 -1.76
N VAL A 110 -8.28 3.51 -2.48
CA VAL A 110 -8.24 4.34 -3.70
C VAL A 110 -9.14 3.73 -4.77
N GLN A 111 -9.06 2.40 -4.97
CA GLN A 111 -9.92 1.71 -5.93
C GLN A 111 -11.40 1.79 -5.55
N ARG A 112 -11.73 1.72 -4.25
CA ARG A 112 -13.11 1.90 -3.78
C ARG A 112 -13.62 3.29 -4.10
N MET A 113 -12.82 4.32 -3.87
CA MET A 113 -13.16 5.71 -4.19
C MET A 113 -13.38 5.90 -5.71
N ILE A 114 -12.51 5.32 -6.53
CA ILE A 114 -12.68 5.27 -7.99
C ILE A 114 -14.00 4.59 -8.35
N ASN A 115 -14.31 3.44 -7.77
CA ASN A 115 -15.52 2.67 -8.10
C ASN A 115 -16.82 3.38 -7.69
N ILE A 116 -16.80 4.21 -6.64
CA ILE A 116 -17.97 5.00 -6.22
C ILE A 116 -18.26 6.11 -7.25
N TRP A 117 -17.22 6.71 -7.81
CA TRP A 117 -17.34 7.85 -8.74
C TRP A 117 -17.29 7.45 -10.21
N THR A 118 -16.93 6.21 -10.50
CA THR A 118 -17.02 5.64 -11.84
C THR A 118 -18.49 5.31 -12.13
N PRO A 119 -19.06 5.86 -13.21
CA PRO A 119 -20.43 5.58 -13.60
C PRO A 119 -20.63 4.09 -13.92
N LYS A 120 -21.75 3.51 -13.48
CA LYS A 120 -22.05 2.08 -13.65
C LYS A 120 -22.75 1.75 -14.97
N ILE A 121 -23.20 2.78 -15.69
CA ILE A 121 -23.97 2.64 -16.92
C ILE A 121 -23.01 2.83 -18.09
N CYS A 122 -23.05 1.93 -19.07
CA CYS A 122 -22.34 2.11 -20.33
C CYS A 122 -22.94 3.31 -21.06
N VAL A 123 -22.13 4.34 -21.28
CA VAL A 123 -22.54 5.54 -22.01
C VAL A 123 -21.67 5.66 -23.24
N ASP A 124 -22.26 6.07 -24.37
CA ASP A 124 -21.59 6.14 -25.67
C ASP A 124 -20.37 7.09 -25.68
N ARG A 125 -20.22 7.93 -24.65
CA ARG A 125 -19.05 8.79 -24.42
C ARG A 125 -18.47 8.56 -23.02
N GLU A 126 -17.31 7.91 -22.98
CA GLU A 126 -16.48 7.76 -21.78
C GLU A 126 -15.13 8.45 -21.97
N TYR A 127 -14.74 9.25 -20.99
CA TYR A 127 -13.38 9.77 -20.86
C TYR A 127 -12.56 8.87 -19.94
N LYS A 128 -11.28 8.70 -20.25
CA LYS A 128 -10.34 7.89 -19.46
C LYS A 128 -9.17 8.75 -19.04
N GLN A 129 -8.84 8.70 -17.75
CA GLN A 129 -7.67 9.37 -17.22
C GLN A 129 -6.85 8.43 -16.34
N THR A 130 -5.55 8.60 -16.39
CA THR A 130 -4.59 7.81 -15.63
C THR A 130 -4.02 8.68 -14.51
N ILE A 131 -4.10 8.18 -13.28
CA ILE A 131 -3.43 8.76 -12.13
C ILE A 131 -2.14 7.97 -11.92
N THR A 132 -1.01 8.66 -12.02
CA THR A 132 0.32 8.09 -11.73
C THR A 132 0.88 8.78 -10.49
N VAL A 133 1.10 7.99 -9.45
CA VAL A 133 1.75 8.45 -8.21
C VAL A 133 3.17 7.91 -8.21
N LYS A 134 4.12 8.83 -8.36
CA LYS A 134 5.55 8.57 -8.22
C LYS A 134 5.97 8.42 -6.78
#